data_AF-A0A2N3DEV4-F1
#
_entry.id   AF-A0A2N3DEV4-F1
#
_cell.length_a   1.000
_cell.length_b   1.000
_cell.length_c   1.000
_cell.angle_alpha   90.00
_cell.angle_beta   90.00
_cell.angle_gamma   90.00
#
_symmetry.space_group_name_H-M   'P 1'
#
loop_
_entity.id
_entity.type
_entity.pdbx_description
1 polymer ?
#
loop_
_entity_poly.entity_id
_entity_poly.type
_entity_poly.pdbx_seq_one_letter_code
_entity_poly.pdbx_strand_id
1 'polypeptide(L)'
;MKSGTFAARFALMAALCLATLMPAQAQSRFWQCAPYARMISGVEIYGNAHTWWGQAEGRYERGREPVEGAVMSFAPTQRMRLGHVAMVSKVLSEREVLLTHANWSRRGGVEKNVIAVDVSEAGDWSRVKVWFASNGGLGTSTYPVNGFIYADGAPQKASPLDGVTIASFDLDQFGITTSLQK
;
A
#
# COMPACT_ATOMS: atom_id res chain seq x y z
N MET A 1 -35.60 2.67 -58.27
CA MET A 1 -35.78 2.16 -56.89
C MET A 1 -34.47 1.56 -56.40
N LYS A 2 -34.14 1.76 -55.10
CA LYS A 2 -32.99 1.24 -54.29
C LYS A 2 -32.03 2.30 -53.72
N SER A 3 -32.54 3.46 -53.30
CA SER A 3 -31.82 4.41 -52.44
C SER A 3 -31.94 4.09 -50.94
N GLY A 4 -32.92 3.27 -50.52
CA GLY A 4 -33.16 2.96 -49.10
C GLY A 4 -32.19 1.98 -48.45
N THR A 5 -31.49 1.15 -49.23
CA THR A 5 -30.57 0.12 -48.71
C THR A 5 -29.21 0.67 -48.28
N PHE A 6 -28.78 1.80 -48.86
CA PHE A 6 -27.50 2.44 -48.52
C PHE A 6 -27.58 3.27 -47.24
N ALA A 7 -28.68 4.02 -47.07
CA ALA A 7 -28.95 4.78 -45.85
C ALA A 7 -29.11 3.86 -44.62
N ALA A 8 -29.80 2.72 -44.76
CA ALA A 8 -29.98 1.75 -43.68
C ALA A 8 -28.65 1.09 -43.24
N ARG A 9 -27.72 0.87 -44.18
CA ARG A 9 -26.38 0.31 -43.89
C ARG A 9 -25.47 1.31 -43.18
N PHE A 10 -25.55 2.59 -43.55
CA PHE A 10 -24.82 3.66 -42.86
C PHE A 10 -25.34 3.90 -41.45
N ALA A 11 -26.66 3.85 -41.25
CA ALA A 11 -27.27 3.98 -39.93
C ALA A 11 -26.89 2.81 -38.99
N LEU A 12 -26.80 1.57 -39.52
CA LEU A 12 -26.40 0.41 -38.74
C LEU A 12 -24.90 0.44 -38.36
N MET A 13 -24.02 0.90 -39.27
CA MET A 13 -22.59 1.09 -38.97
C MET A 13 -22.34 2.23 -37.98
N ALA A 14 -23.08 3.33 -38.07
CA ALA A 14 -23.00 4.42 -37.10
C ALA A 14 -23.48 3.99 -35.70
N ALA A 15 -24.51 3.14 -35.62
CA ALA A 15 -24.99 2.57 -34.36
C ALA A 15 -24.01 1.55 -33.73
N LEU A 16 -23.31 0.77 -34.55
CA LEU A 16 -22.27 -0.18 -34.08
C LEU A 16 -21.01 0.54 -33.58
N CYS A 17 -20.63 1.68 -34.18
CA CYS A 17 -19.49 2.49 -33.72
C CYS A 17 -19.77 3.24 -32.40
N LEU A 18 -21.03 3.49 -32.04
CA LEU A 18 -21.38 4.14 -30.76
C LEU A 18 -21.37 3.16 -29.57
N ALA A 19 -21.46 1.85 -29.81
CA ALA A 19 -21.48 0.84 -28.75
C ALA A 19 -20.09 0.49 -28.18
N THR A 20 -19.00 0.96 -28.80
CA THR A 20 -17.62 0.70 -28.35
C THR A 20 -17.03 1.79 -27.45
N LEU A 21 -17.79 2.88 -27.18
CA LEU A 21 -17.41 3.98 -26.29
C LEU A 21 -17.93 3.80 -24.85
N MET A 22 -18.14 2.56 -24.41
CA MET A 22 -18.31 2.33 -22.98
C MET A 22 -16.93 2.53 -22.32
N PRO A 23 -16.74 3.52 -21.42
CA PRO A 23 -15.53 3.54 -20.62
C PRO A 23 -15.48 2.21 -19.90
N ALA A 24 -14.38 1.46 -20.08
CA ALA A 24 -14.14 0.28 -19.27
C ALA A 24 -14.23 0.76 -17.82
N GLN A 25 -15.33 0.40 -17.13
CA GLN A 25 -15.43 0.66 -15.71
C GLN A 25 -14.26 -0.10 -15.11
N ALA A 26 -13.22 0.63 -14.70
CA ALA A 26 -12.10 0.06 -13.99
C ALA A 26 -12.69 -0.60 -12.75
N GLN A 27 -12.92 -1.91 -12.83
CA GLN A 27 -13.35 -2.71 -11.70
C GLN A 27 -12.17 -2.64 -10.73
N SER A 28 -12.21 -1.66 -9.82
CA SER A 28 -11.18 -1.51 -8.83
C SER A 28 -11.18 -2.79 -8.01
N ARG A 29 -10.18 -3.65 -8.24
CA ARG A 29 -10.06 -4.92 -7.54
C ARG A 29 -10.06 -4.62 -6.04
N PHE A 30 -11.00 -5.23 -5.31
CA PHE A 30 -11.16 -5.00 -3.89
C PHE A 30 -10.12 -5.81 -3.11
N TRP A 31 -9.03 -5.14 -2.71
CA TRP A 31 -7.92 -5.78 -2.01
C TRP A 31 -8.02 -5.63 -0.49
N GLN A 32 -7.87 -6.74 0.23
CA GLN A 32 -7.60 -6.72 1.67
C GLN A 32 -6.09 -6.64 1.91
N CYS A 33 -5.68 -6.10 3.06
CA CYS A 33 -4.26 -5.93 3.39
C CYS A 33 -3.49 -7.26 3.40
N ALA A 34 -3.98 -8.27 4.13
CA ALA A 34 -3.33 -9.56 4.28
C ALA A 34 -3.05 -10.30 2.94
N PRO A 35 -4.06 -10.61 2.10
CA PRO A 35 -3.80 -11.31 0.83
C PRO A 35 -2.95 -10.49 -0.14
N TYR A 36 -3.05 -9.15 -0.11
CA TYR A 36 -2.22 -8.29 -0.93
C TYR A 36 -0.76 -8.30 -0.47
N ALA A 37 -0.52 -8.13 0.85
CA ALA A 37 0.80 -8.19 1.45
C ALA A 37 1.51 -9.52 1.16
N ARG A 38 0.83 -10.65 1.32
CA ARG A 38 1.37 -11.97 0.96
C ARG A 38 1.80 -12.05 -0.51
N MET A 39 0.97 -11.55 -1.42
CA MET A 39 1.26 -11.57 -2.86
C MET A 39 2.53 -10.78 -3.21
N ILE A 40 2.79 -9.66 -2.53
CA ILE A 40 3.90 -8.76 -2.87
C ILE A 40 5.17 -9.01 -2.05
N SER A 41 5.07 -9.65 -0.88
CA SER A 41 6.20 -9.84 0.04
C SER A 41 6.76 -11.27 0.08
N GLY A 42 6.03 -12.26 -0.41
CA GLY A 42 6.43 -13.68 -0.28
C GLY A 42 6.17 -14.28 1.12
N VAL A 43 5.67 -13.50 2.09
CA VAL A 43 5.27 -14.03 3.41
C VAL A 43 3.96 -14.85 3.29
N GLU A 44 4.06 -16.17 3.40
CA GLU A 44 2.96 -17.13 3.28
C GLU A 44 2.20 -17.35 4.60
N ILE A 45 1.71 -16.25 5.17
CA ILE A 45 0.86 -16.23 6.36
C ILE A 45 -0.59 -15.97 5.94
N TYR A 46 -1.52 -16.64 6.62
CA TYR A 46 -2.94 -16.65 6.29
C TYR A 46 -3.79 -16.22 7.49
N GLY A 47 -4.97 -15.66 7.21
CA GLY A 47 -5.89 -15.18 8.23
C GLY A 47 -5.76 -13.69 8.52
N ASN A 48 -6.32 -13.26 9.65
CA ASN A 48 -6.43 -11.85 10.03
C ASN A 48 -5.05 -11.24 10.30
N ALA A 49 -4.86 -9.96 9.95
CA ALA A 49 -3.56 -9.31 10.04
C ALA A 49 -2.93 -9.34 11.46
N HIS A 50 -3.73 -9.18 12.52
CA HIS A 50 -3.22 -9.21 13.90
C HIS A 50 -2.64 -10.57 14.32
N THR A 51 -3.01 -11.68 13.65
CA THR A 51 -2.46 -13.00 13.97
C THR A 51 -1.11 -13.23 13.32
N TRP A 52 -0.72 -12.40 12.35
CA TRP A 52 0.50 -12.62 11.57
C TRP A 52 1.76 -12.57 12.42
N TRP A 53 1.83 -11.67 13.39
CA TRP A 53 3.00 -11.55 14.26
C TRP A 53 3.26 -12.84 15.06
N GLY A 54 2.21 -13.41 15.65
CA GLY A 54 2.32 -14.69 16.37
C GLY A 54 2.57 -15.87 15.43
N GLN A 55 1.90 -15.91 14.28
CA GLN A 55 2.11 -16.98 13.29
C GLN A 55 3.50 -16.97 12.66
N ALA A 56 4.16 -15.82 12.60
CA ALA A 56 5.51 -15.70 12.07
C ALA A 56 6.56 -16.32 13.01
N GLU A 57 6.27 -16.47 14.31
CA GLU A 57 7.19 -17.10 15.25
C GLU A 57 7.57 -18.52 14.83
N GLY A 58 8.87 -18.79 14.76
CA GLY A 58 9.43 -20.07 14.33
C GLY A 58 9.28 -20.38 12.83
N ARG A 59 8.63 -19.51 12.05
CA ARG A 59 8.44 -19.67 10.59
C ARG A 59 9.15 -18.60 9.77
N TYR A 60 9.25 -17.39 10.32
CA TYR A 60 9.93 -16.25 9.75
C TYR A 60 10.74 -15.56 10.85
N GLU A 61 11.86 -14.96 10.48
CA GLU A 61 12.54 -14.04 11.40
C GLU A 61 11.66 -12.81 11.66
N ARG A 62 11.76 -12.29 12.88
CA ARG A 62 11.01 -11.13 13.36
C ARG A 62 11.96 -10.15 14.02
N GLY A 63 11.74 -8.86 13.80
CA GLY A 63 12.60 -7.84 14.37
C GLY A 63 11.97 -6.45 14.40
N ARG A 64 12.78 -5.46 14.74
CA ARG A 64 12.37 -4.05 14.83
C ARG A 64 12.95 -3.17 13.73
N GLU A 65 13.88 -3.72 12.96
CA GLU A 65 14.55 -2.99 11.90
C GLU A 65 13.74 -3.10 10.61
N PRO A 66 13.38 -1.98 9.95
CA PRO A 66 12.77 -2.04 8.64
C PRO A 66 13.77 -2.52 7.59
N VAL A 67 13.33 -3.42 6.72
CA VAL A 67 14.10 -3.91 5.57
C VAL A 67 13.18 -3.89 4.36
N GLU A 68 13.70 -3.57 3.18
CA GLU A 68 12.91 -3.65 1.95
C GLU A 68 12.34 -5.07 1.76
N GLY A 69 11.06 -5.17 1.40
CA GLY A 69 10.31 -6.43 1.32
C GLY A 69 9.74 -6.94 2.64
N ALA A 70 10.22 -6.47 3.79
CA ALA A 70 9.69 -6.88 5.09
C ALA A 70 8.23 -6.44 5.27
N VAL A 71 7.45 -7.23 6.00
CA VAL A 71 6.06 -6.90 6.33
C VAL A 71 5.98 -6.27 7.71
N MET A 72 5.67 -4.98 7.76
CA MET A 72 5.31 -4.27 9.00
C MET A 72 3.98 -4.82 9.53
N SER A 73 3.99 -5.34 10.75
CA SER A 73 2.81 -5.88 11.44
C SER A 73 2.26 -4.86 12.44
N PHE A 74 1.05 -4.36 12.19
CA PHE A 74 0.38 -3.44 13.08
C PHE A 74 -0.42 -4.20 14.15
N ALA A 75 -0.28 -3.78 15.41
CA ALA A 75 -1.07 -4.31 16.50
C ALA A 75 -2.53 -3.86 16.37
N PRO A 76 -3.50 -4.69 16.79
CA PRO A 76 -4.90 -4.32 16.74
C PRO A 76 -5.21 -3.17 17.70
N THR A 77 -6.06 -2.25 17.27
CA THR A 77 -6.59 -1.16 18.10
C THR A 77 -8.11 -1.18 18.11
N GLN A 78 -8.75 -0.35 18.93
CA GLN A 78 -10.22 -0.25 18.94
C GLN A 78 -10.80 0.10 17.56
N ARG A 79 -10.10 0.94 16.78
CA ARG A 79 -10.51 1.37 15.43
C ARG A 79 -9.96 0.47 14.31
N MET A 80 -9.03 -0.43 14.63
CA MET A 80 -8.38 -1.35 13.70
C MET A 80 -8.27 -2.76 14.32
N ARG A 81 -9.43 -3.36 14.63
CA ARG A 81 -9.52 -4.59 15.44
C ARG A 81 -8.88 -5.81 14.78
N LEU A 82 -8.84 -5.85 13.46
CA LEU A 82 -8.23 -6.96 12.71
C LEU A 82 -6.71 -6.83 12.59
N GLY A 83 -6.12 -5.75 13.12
CA GLY A 83 -4.74 -5.36 12.83
C GLY A 83 -4.58 -4.87 11.40
N HIS A 84 -3.34 -4.68 10.98
CA HIS A 84 -2.99 -4.36 9.60
C HIS A 84 -1.61 -4.92 9.28
N VAL A 85 -1.33 -5.10 7.99
CA VAL A 85 -0.01 -5.46 7.48
C VAL A 85 0.30 -4.64 6.25
N ALA A 86 1.55 -4.21 6.14
CA ALA A 86 2.04 -3.43 5.01
C ALA A 86 3.47 -3.86 4.67
N MET A 87 3.77 -4.03 3.38
CA MET A 87 5.14 -4.32 2.96
C MET A 87 5.93 -3.02 2.90
N VAL A 88 7.16 -3.04 3.39
CA VAL A 88 8.14 -1.97 3.18
C VAL A 88 8.62 -2.05 1.73
N SER A 89 8.26 -1.08 0.89
CA SER A 89 8.84 -0.97 -0.45
C SER A 89 10.27 -0.46 -0.40
N LYS A 90 10.54 0.47 0.53
CA LYS A 90 11.81 1.20 0.58
C LYS A 90 12.11 1.69 1.98
N VAL A 91 13.38 1.59 2.40
CA VAL A 91 13.88 2.30 3.59
C VAL A 91 14.49 3.62 3.15
N LEU A 92 14.05 4.74 3.73
CA LEU A 92 14.50 6.07 3.37
C LEU A 92 15.49 6.64 4.38
N SER A 93 15.23 6.40 5.67
CA SER A 93 16.08 6.77 6.78
C SER A 93 15.76 5.90 8.01
N GLU A 94 16.47 6.13 9.11
CA GLU A 94 16.24 5.50 10.41
C GLU A 94 14.78 5.59 10.91
N ARG A 95 14.02 6.60 10.44
CA ARG A 95 12.64 6.86 10.90
C ARG A 95 11.61 6.93 9.79
N GLU A 96 12.00 6.65 8.55
CA GLU A 96 11.12 6.84 7.40
C GLU A 96 11.22 5.67 6.44
N VAL A 97 10.06 5.11 6.10
CA VAL A 97 9.93 4.02 5.12
C VAL A 97 8.79 4.32 4.15
N LEU A 98 8.89 3.78 2.95
CA LEU A 98 7.78 3.70 2.01
C LEU A 98 7.08 2.35 2.16
N LEU A 99 5.76 2.38 2.23
CA LEU A 99 4.90 1.21 2.34
C LEU A 99 4.13 0.98 1.05
N THR A 100 3.94 -0.30 0.70
CA THR A 100 2.93 -0.75 -0.26
C THR A 100 1.96 -1.68 0.44
N HIS A 101 0.68 -1.31 0.39
CA HIS A 101 -0.38 -2.03 1.10
C HIS A 101 -1.76 -1.76 0.48
N ALA A 102 -2.78 -2.43 1.02
CA ALA A 102 -4.16 -2.26 0.57
C ALA A 102 -5.11 -2.05 1.75
N ASN A 103 -6.29 -1.51 1.47
CA ASN A 103 -7.37 -1.32 2.44
C ASN A 103 -7.01 -0.37 3.61
N TRP A 104 -6.22 0.67 3.33
CA TRP A 104 -5.82 1.67 4.32
C TRP A 104 -6.66 2.95 4.20
N SER A 105 -6.39 3.83 3.22
CA SER A 105 -7.13 5.08 3.09
C SER A 105 -8.51 4.91 2.46
N ARG A 106 -8.65 3.91 1.59
CA ARG A 106 -9.92 3.57 0.96
C ARG A 106 -10.15 2.06 1.02
N ARG A 107 -11.39 1.67 1.31
CA ARG A 107 -11.78 0.25 1.33
C ARG A 107 -11.43 -0.43 0.00
N GLY A 108 -10.66 -1.50 0.06
CA GLY A 108 -10.23 -2.25 -1.12
C GLY A 108 -9.15 -1.58 -1.99
N GLY A 109 -8.77 -0.32 -1.71
CA GLY A 109 -7.79 0.43 -2.50
C GLY A 109 -6.37 -0.04 -2.24
N VAL A 110 -5.50 0.07 -3.25
CA VAL A 110 -4.06 -0.19 -3.14
C VAL A 110 -3.32 1.13 -3.12
N GLU A 111 -2.41 1.26 -2.17
CA GLU A 111 -1.50 2.39 -2.00
C GLU A 111 -0.08 1.85 -2.16
N LYS A 112 0.69 2.47 -3.06
CA LYS A 112 2.07 2.08 -3.36
C LYS A 112 2.98 3.22 -2.96
N ASN A 113 4.09 2.86 -2.31
CA ASN A 113 5.15 3.78 -1.93
C ASN A 113 4.66 4.98 -1.12
N VAL A 114 3.74 4.75 -0.18
CA VAL A 114 3.22 5.79 0.72
C VAL A 114 4.06 5.87 1.99
N ILE A 115 4.30 7.08 2.47
CA ILE A 115 5.22 7.30 3.60
C ILE A 115 4.64 6.75 4.92
N ALA A 116 5.50 6.10 5.71
CA ALA A 116 5.30 5.86 7.13
C ALA A 116 6.49 6.39 7.92
N VAL A 117 6.19 7.05 9.02
CA VAL A 117 7.17 7.71 9.89
C VAL A 117 7.11 7.10 11.28
N ASP A 118 8.27 6.71 11.80
CA ASP A 118 8.41 6.32 13.20
C ASP A 118 8.29 7.54 14.11
N VAL A 119 7.29 7.50 14.99
CA VAL A 119 7.01 8.53 16.01
C VAL A 119 7.12 7.94 17.42
N SER A 120 7.80 6.79 17.56
CA SER A 120 8.21 6.26 18.84
C SER A 120 9.29 7.14 19.48
N GLU A 121 9.22 7.31 20.79
CA GLU A 121 10.25 8.02 21.55
C GLU A 121 11.62 7.34 21.44
N ALA A 122 11.62 6.00 21.42
CA ALA A 122 12.84 5.20 21.41
C ALA A 122 13.49 5.08 20.02
N GLY A 123 12.81 5.40 18.92
CA GLY A 123 13.35 5.12 17.58
C GLY A 123 13.33 3.65 17.22
N ASP A 124 12.35 2.92 17.75
CA ASP A 124 12.31 1.47 17.69
C ASP A 124 11.14 0.97 16.84
N TRP A 125 10.49 1.85 16.08
CA TRP A 125 9.32 1.57 15.25
C TRP A 125 8.10 1.05 16.01
N SER A 126 8.02 1.16 17.34
CA SER A 126 6.85 0.72 18.12
C SER A 126 5.58 1.50 17.79
N ARG A 127 5.71 2.70 17.20
CA ARG A 127 4.60 3.62 16.99
C ARG A 127 4.83 4.43 15.72
N VAL A 128 3.91 4.33 14.76
CA VAL A 128 4.06 4.98 13.45
C VAL A 128 2.89 5.90 13.12
N LYS A 129 3.14 6.91 12.29
CA LYS A 129 2.12 7.57 11.47
C LYS A 129 2.28 7.11 10.03
N VAL A 130 1.17 6.84 9.37
CA VAL A 130 1.16 6.44 7.95
C VAL A 130 0.39 7.49 7.18
N TRP A 131 0.80 7.73 5.94
CA TRP A 131 0.06 8.52 4.98
C TRP A 131 -1.43 8.13 4.92
N PHE A 132 -2.29 9.10 4.64
CA PHE A 132 -3.73 8.88 4.53
C PHE A 132 -4.35 9.79 3.46
N ALA A 133 -5.06 9.20 2.51
CA ALA A 133 -5.52 9.90 1.30
C ALA A 133 -6.38 11.13 1.56
N SER A 134 -7.29 11.10 2.55
CA SER A 134 -8.14 12.26 2.85
C SER A 134 -7.36 13.48 3.33
N ASN A 135 -6.15 13.26 3.83
CA ASN A 135 -5.28 14.32 4.33
C ASN A 135 -4.31 14.80 3.25
N GLY A 136 -4.13 14.07 2.15
CA GLY A 136 -3.07 14.37 1.18
C GLY A 136 -1.64 14.22 1.74
N GLY A 137 -1.48 13.65 2.94
CA GLY A 137 -0.22 13.62 3.68
C GLY A 137 -0.28 12.62 4.85
N LEU A 138 0.55 12.81 5.88
CA LEU A 138 0.50 11.94 7.06
C LEU A 138 -0.87 11.97 7.73
N GLY A 139 -1.33 10.78 8.11
CA GLY A 139 -2.49 10.61 8.97
C GLY A 139 -2.27 11.26 10.34
N THR A 140 -3.38 11.67 10.97
CA THR A 140 -3.36 12.25 12.31
C THR A 140 -3.20 11.20 13.42
N SER A 141 -3.62 9.96 13.14
CA SER A 141 -3.57 8.85 14.09
C SER A 141 -2.20 8.21 14.15
N THR A 142 -1.79 7.82 15.36
CA THR A 142 -0.63 6.96 15.59
C THR A 142 -1.07 5.52 15.75
N TYR A 143 -0.27 4.59 15.23
CA TYR A 143 -0.59 3.17 15.27
C TYR A 143 0.53 2.37 15.93
N PRO A 144 0.20 1.46 16.86
CA PRO A 144 1.17 0.55 17.43
C PRO A 144 1.59 -0.50 16.40
N VAL A 145 2.87 -0.83 16.39
CA VAL A 145 3.49 -1.81 15.49
C VAL A 145 4.17 -2.87 16.36
N ASN A 146 3.95 -4.14 16.02
CA ASN A 146 4.61 -5.26 16.69
C ASN A 146 6.08 -5.37 16.27
N GLY A 147 6.35 -5.07 15.01
CA GLY A 147 7.66 -5.15 14.37
C GLY A 147 7.54 -5.49 12.89
N PHE A 148 8.61 -6.06 12.34
CA PHE A 148 8.75 -6.46 10.96
C PHE A 148 8.92 -7.98 10.85
N ILE A 149 8.24 -8.58 9.87
CA ILE A 149 8.35 -9.99 9.50
C ILE A 149 9.19 -10.05 8.23
N TYR A 150 10.29 -10.80 8.25
CA TYR A 150 11.25 -10.85 7.16
C TYR A 150 10.98 -12.07 6.26
N ALA A 151 10.75 -11.82 4.96
CA ALA A 151 10.72 -12.88 3.96
C ALA A 151 12.13 -13.45 3.73
N ASP A 152 12.24 -14.75 3.44
CA ASP A 152 13.49 -15.44 3.08
C ASP A 152 14.67 -15.31 4.07
N GLY A 153 14.40 -14.93 5.33
CA GLY A 153 15.37 -15.01 6.44
C GLY A 153 16.51 -14.00 6.41
N ALA A 154 16.35 -12.83 5.77
CA ALA A 154 17.42 -11.83 5.71
C ALA A 154 17.07 -10.48 6.36
N PRO A 155 18.01 -9.91 7.14
CA PRO A 155 18.34 -8.50 7.12
C PRO A 155 19.36 -8.25 5.99
N GLN A 156 18.89 -7.90 4.78
CA GLN A 156 19.75 -7.38 3.73
C GLN A 156 19.61 -5.85 3.67
N LYS A 157 20.69 -5.14 3.99
CA LYS A 157 20.81 -3.70 3.73
C LYS A 157 20.68 -3.47 2.22
N ALA A 158 19.61 -2.85 1.78
CA ALA A 158 19.47 -2.39 0.41
C ALA A 158 20.05 -0.97 0.25
N SER A 159 21.09 -0.87 -0.56
CA SER A 159 21.65 0.38 -1.11
C SER A 159 20.87 0.80 -2.38
N PRO A 160 21.16 1.98 -2.97
CA PRO A 160 20.15 2.97 -3.31
C PRO A 160 19.29 2.65 -4.54
N LEU A 161 18.06 3.17 -4.43
CA LEU A 161 17.04 3.49 -5.45
C LEU A 161 17.18 2.87 -6.84
N ASP A 162 16.17 2.09 -7.25
CA ASP A 162 15.62 2.19 -8.60
C ASP A 162 14.14 1.79 -8.66
N GLY A 163 13.33 2.60 -9.37
CA GLY A 163 11.93 2.30 -9.71
C GLY A 163 10.86 3.26 -9.18
N VAL A 164 10.98 4.56 -9.49
CA VAL A 164 10.01 5.62 -9.12
C VAL A 164 8.61 5.36 -9.67
N THR A 165 7.60 5.51 -8.81
CA THR A 165 6.58 6.55 -9.02
C THR A 165 6.22 7.17 -7.68
N ILE A 166 6.65 8.41 -7.53
CA ILE A 166 6.39 9.34 -6.45
C ILE A 166 4.97 9.89 -6.69
N ALA A 167 4.02 9.60 -5.81
CA ALA A 167 2.93 10.56 -5.63
C ALA A 167 3.59 11.78 -5.00
N SER A 168 3.69 12.88 -5.76
CA SER A 168 4.25 14.14 -5.28
C SER A 168 3.45 14.60 -4.06
N PHE A 169 3.95 14.28 -2.87
CA PHE A 169 3.41 14.79 -1.61
C PHE A 169 4.11 16.10 -1.33
N ASP A 170 3.36 17.20 -1.40
CA ASP A 170 3.76 18.44 -0.75
C ASP A 170 3.54 18.25 0.76
N LEU A 171 4.50 17.63 1.43
CA LEU A 171 4.49 17.44 2.88
C LEU A 171 4.81 18.75 3.62
N ASP A 172 5.34 19.75 2.91
CA ASP A 172 5.58 21.11 3.43
C ASP A 172 4.25 21.82 3.71
N GLN A 173 3.23 21.61 2.88
CA GLN A 173 1.86 22.08 3.14
C GLN A 173 1.31 21.63 4.51
N PHE A 174 1.81 20.52 5.05
CA PHE A 174 1.40 19.96 6.33
C PHE A 174 2.46 20.09 7.44
N GLY A 175 3.52 20.87 7.20
CA GLY A 175 4.59 21.12 8.18
C GLY A 175 5.42 19.89 8.54
N ILE A 176 5.50 18.90 7.65
CA ILE A 176 6.26 17.66 7.85
C ILE A 176 7.44 17.66 6.87
N THR A 177 8.64 17.92 7.38
CA THR A 177 9.87 17.76 6.60
C THR A 177 10.29 16.29 6.63
N THR A 178 10.28 15.63 5.47
CA THR A 178 10.78 14.25 5.30
C THR A 178 12.16 14.22 4.64
N SER A 179 12.86 13.10 4.72
CA SER A 179 14.12 12.91 4.02
C SER A 179 13.97 12.94 2.50
N LEU A 180 12.76 12.77 1.96
CA LEU A 180 12.47 12.89 0.52
C LEU A 180 12.51 14.33 -0.01
N GLN A 181 12.50 15.33 0.88
CA GLN A 181 12.49 16.76 0.52
C GLN A 181 13.87 17.42 0.69
N LYS A 182 14.89 16.66 1.12
CA LYS A 182 16.30 17.11 1.20
C LYS A 182 17.07 16.56 0.02
#